data_AF-A0A368DHQ8-F1
#
_entry.id   AF-A0A368DHQ8-F1
#
_cell.length_a   1.000
_cell.length_b   1.000
_cell.length_c   1.000
_cell.angle_alpha   90.00
_cell.angle_beta   90.00
_cell.angle_gamma   90.00
#
_symmetry.space_group_name_H-M   'P 1'
#
loop_
_entity.id
_entity.type
_entity.pdbx_description
1 polymer ?
#
loop_
_entity_poly.entity_id
_entity_poly.type
_entity_poly.pdbx_seq_one_letter_code
_entity_poly.pdbx_strand_id
1 'polypeptide(L)'
;MNIQKITKIVALVLGVLGLVFQVSILSKGDDVIEMDGLAGNFSSVSPMITLALVILAIVVIITVVSSLASLASNGAKLKKALISVAAFALVVLISFLFSEGVETPMKDGEMLSASGSRWVGTGLRTFYILAVVAIGTMVFSGVKRFFK
;
A
#
# COMPACT_ATOMS: atom_id res chain seq x y z
N MET A 1 -17.64 -14.90 -24.01
CA MET A 1 -17.05 -15.81 -23.00
C MET A 1 -17.23 -15.16 -21.62
N ASN A 2 -17.79 -15.86 -20.62
CA ASN A 2 -18.07 -15.26 -19.31
C ASN A 2 -16.74 -14.93 -18.58
N ILE A 3 -16.59 -13.71 -18.03
CA ILE A 3 -15.38 -13.24 -17.32
C ILE A 3 -14.96 -14.20 -16.20
N GLN A 4 -15.94 -14.87 -15.58
CA GLN A 4 -15.72 -15.90 -14.57
C GLN A 4 -15.00 -17.14 -15.14
N LYS A 5 -15.32 -17.55 -16.38
CA LYS A 5 -14.66 -18.69 -17.02
C LYS A 5 -13.21 -18.37 -17.37
N ILE A 6 -12.94 -17.16 -17.87
CA ILE A 6 -11.58 -16.69 -18.18
C ILE A 6 -10.72 -16.67 -16.91
N THR A 7 -11.23 -16.05 -15.85
CA THR A 7 -10.49 -15.92 -14.58
C THR A 7 -10.16 -17.29 -13.97
N LYS A 8 -11.11 -18.23 -14.00
CA LYS A 8 -10.88 -19.60 -13.53
C LYS A 8 -9.80 -20.33 -14.31
N ILE A 9 -9.79 -20.19 -15.64
CA ILE A 9 -8.78 -20.81 -16.51
C ILE A 9 -7.40 -20.21 -16.25
N VAL A 10 -7.30 -18.87 -16.14
CA VAL A 10 -6.04 -18.19 -15.84
C VAL A 10 -5.50 -18.62 -14.47
N ALA A 11 -6.36 -18.67 -13.45
CA ALA A 11 -5.96 -19.13 -12.11
C ALA A 11 -5.50 -20.59 -12.11
N LEU A 12 -6.16 -21.46 -12.87
CA LEU A 12 -5.78 -22.85 -13.01
C LEU A 12 -4.41 -23.00 -13.69
N VAL A 13 -4.16 -22.27 -14.78
CA VAL A 13 -2.87 -22.30 -15.48
C VAL A 13 -1.74 -21.80 -14.59
N LEU A 14 -1.93 -20.67 -13.89
CA LEU A 14 -0.93 -20.13 -12.97
C LEU A 14 -0.67 -21.08 -11.79
N GLY A 15 -1.71 -21.74 -11.27
CA GLY A 15 -1.57 -22.75 -10.22
C GLY A 15 -0.79 -23.98 -10.68
N VAL A 16 -1.07 -24.49 -11.88
CA VAL A 16 -0.32 -25.62 -12.46
C VAL A 16 1.14 -25.24 -12.70
N LEU A 17 1.42 -24.05 -13.22
CA LEU A 17 2.80 -23.55 -13.38
C LEU A 17 3.54 -23.47 -12.05
N GLY A 18 2.87 -22.98 -11.00
CA GLY A 18 3.41 -22.94 -9.64
C GLY A 18 3.75 -24.34 -9.12
N LEU A 19 2.86 -25.32 -9.31
CA LEU A 19 3.13 -26.71 -8.91
C LEU A 19 4.30 -27.33 -9.68
N VAL A 20 4.41 -27.08 -10.98
CA VAL A 20 5.52 -27.56 -11.80
C VAL A 20 6.85 -26.98 -11.30
N PHE A 21 6.91 -25.68 -11.02
CA PHE A 21 8.11 -25.06 -10.47
C PHE A 21 8.42 -25.56 -9.06
N GLN A 22 7.41 -25.79 -8.22
CA GLN A 22 7.59 -26.36 -6.88
C GLN A 22 8.19 -27.77 -6.94
N VAL A 23 7.66 -28.65 -7.79
CA VAL A 23 8.20 -30.01 -7.97
C VAL A 23 9.62 -29.96 -8.53
N SER A 24 9.91 -29.05 -9.46
CA SER A 24 11.25 -28.85 -10.01
C SER A 24 12.27 -28.48 -8.92
N ILE A 25 11.91 -27.59 -7.98
CA ILE A 25 12.76 -27.21 -6.85
C ILE A 25 12.98 -28.40 -5.91
N LEU A 26 11.88 -29.06 -5.50
CA LEU A 26 11.95 -30.22 -4.59
C LEU A 26 12.74 -31.39 -5.17
N SER A 27 12.72 -31.58 -6.49
CA SER A 27 13.48 -32.64 -7.16
C SER A 27 15.00 -32.43 -7.19
N LYS A 28 15.49 -31.19 -7.02
CA LYS A 28 16.92 -30.92 -6.95
C LYS A 28 17.51 -31.27 -5.58
N GLY A 29 16.76 -31.01 -4.51
CA GLY A 29 17.20 -31.22 -3.13
C GLY A 29 17.85 -29.98 -2.51
N ASP A 30 17.71 -29.81 -1.19
CA ASP A 30 18.11 -28.59 -0.50
C ASP A 30 19.63 -28.37 -0.51
N ASP A 31 20.43 -29.43 -0.39
CA ASP A 31 21.90 -29.35 -0.32
C ASP A 31 22.51 -28.73 -1.59
N VAL A 32 22.00 -29.10 -2.77
CA VAL A 32 22.49 -28.54 -4.05
C VAL A 32 22.00 -27.12 -4.29
N ILE A 33 20.80 -26.77 -3.80
CA ILE A 33 20.25 -25.41 -3.92
C ILE A 33 21.04 -24.45 -3.02
N GLU A 34 21.41 -24.89 -1.82
CA GLU A 34 22.23 -24.10 -0.90
C GLU A 34 23.64 -23.87 -1.49
N MET A 35 24.27 -24.92 -2.04
CA MET A 35 25.56 -24.79 -2.72
C MET A 35 25.50 -23.85 -3.95
N ASP A 36 24.49 -24.00 -4.79
CA ASP A 36 24.26 -23.12 -5.94
C ASP A 36 24.02 -21.66 -5.50
N GLY A 37 23.30 -21.46 -4.40
CA GLY A 37 23.05 -20.15 -3.80
C GLY A 37 24.33 -19.47 -3.29
N LEU A 38 25.24 -20.22 -2.65
CA LEU A 38 26.54 -19.72 -2.22
C LEU A 38 27.45 -19.36 -3.41
N ALA A 39 27.29 -20.03 -4.53
CA ALA A 39 27.98 -19.72 -5.79
C ALA A 39 27.29 -18.59 -6.61
N GLY A 40 26.19 -18.02 -6.11
CA GLY A 40 25.43 -16.96 -6.78
C GLY A 40 24.52 -17.43 -7.92
N ASN A 41 24.30 -18.74 -8.07
CA ASN A 41 23.43 -19.33 -9.09
C ASN A 41 22.03 -19.62 -8.52
N PHE A 42 21.06 -18.76 -8.79
CA PHE A 42 19.68 -18.93 -8.34
C PHE A 42 18.75 -19.55 -9.38
N SER A 43 19.28 -20.14 -10.47
CA SER A 43 18.47 -20.62 -11.61
C SER A 43 17.41 -21.66 -11.22
N SER A 44 17.64 -22.40 -10.13
CA SER A 44 16.71 -23.40 -9.60
C SER A 44 15.45 -22.76 -8.98
N VAL A 45 15.59 -21.64 -8.29
CA VAL A 45 14.52 -21.01 -7.49
C VAL A 45 13.96 -19.76 -8.19
N SER A 46 14.74 -19.10 -9.02
CA SER A 46 14.37 -17.88 -9.74
C SER A 46 13.05 -18.00 -10.52
N PRO A 47 12.75 -19.09 -11.26
CA PRO A 47 11.49 -19.19 -12.00
C PRO A 47 10.24 -19.10 -11.12
N MET A 48 10.28 -19.66 -9.91
CA MET A 48 9.19 -19.58 -8.93
C MET A 48 9.03 -18.16 -8.38
N ILE A 49 10.14 -17.50 -8.05
CA ILE A 49 10.13 -16.12 -7.56
C ILE A 49 9.61 -15.16 -8.65
N THR A 50 10.07 -15.32 -9.88
CA THR A 50 9.60 -14.51 -11.02
C THR A 50 8.11 -14.73 -11.26
N LEU A 51 7.62 -15.97 -11.20
CA LEU A 51 6.19 -16.26 -11.31
C LEU A 51 5.40 -15.56 -10.18
N ALA A 52 5.88 -15.62 -8.94
CA ALA A 52 5.23 -14.97 -7.80
C ALA A 52 5.16 -13.45 -7.96
N LEU A 53 6.25 -12.80 -8.42
CA LEU A 53 6.28 -11.36 -8.68
C LEU A 53 5.32 -10.96 -9.82
N VAL A 54 5.23 -11.77 -10.88
CA VAL A 54 4.28 -11.54 -11.98
C VAL A 54 2.85 -11.64 -11.48
N ILE A 55 2.52 -12.67 -10.70
CA ILE A 55 1.18 -12.83 -10.11
C ILE A 55 0.85 -11.66 -9.19
N LEU A 56 1.80 -11.26 -8.33
CA LEU A 56 1.64 -10.10 -7.45
C LEU A 56 1.35 -8.84 -8.26
N ALA A 57 2.12 -8.56 -9.30
CA ALA A 57 1.92 -7.40 -10.17
C ALA A 57 0.52 -7.42 -10.81
N ILE A 58 0.10 -8.56 -11.37
CA ILE A 58 -1.23 -8.73 -11.96
C ILE A 58 -2.33 -8.46 -10.94
N VAL A 59 -2.24 -9.05 -9.75
CA VAL A 59 -3.25 -8.89 -8.69
C VAL A 59 -3.32 -7.45 -8.22
N VAL A 60 -2.18 -6.79 -8.01
CA VAL A 60 -2.12 -5.38 -7.62
C VAL A 60 -2.80 -4.51 -8.67
N ILE A 61 -2.45 -4.69 -9.96
CA ILE A 61 -3.04 -3.92 -11.06
C ILE A 61 -4.56 -4.13 -11.12
N ILE A 62 -5.03 -5.38 -11.11
CA ILE A 62 -6.46 -5.69 -11.15
C ILE A 62 -7.19 -5.09 -9.95
N THR A 63 -6.61 -5.21 -8.75
CA THR A 63 -7.22 -4.71 -7.52
C THR A 63 -7.33 -3.19 -7.54
N VAL A 64 -6.27 -2.49 -7.94
CA VAL A 64 -6.26 -1.02 -8.05
C VAL A 64 -7.26 -0.56 -9.10
N VAL A 65 -7.20 -1.12 -10.32
CA VAL A 65 -8.10 -0.74 -11.42
C VAL A 65 -9.55 -1.05 -11.07
N SER A 66 -9.83 -2.22 -10.50
CA SER A 66 -11.19 -2.62 -10.12
C SER A 66 -11.72 -1.76 -8.96
N SER A 67 -10.89 -1.43 -7.97
CA SER A 67 -11.25 -0.53 -6.88
C SER A 67 -11.64 0.86 -7.39
N LEU A 68 -10.80 1.45 -8.26
CA LEU A 68 -11.07 2.75 -8.88
C LEU A 68 -12.28 2.71 -9.80
N ALA A 69 -12.42 1.68 -10.64
CA ALA A 69 -13.56 1.50 -11.52
C ALA A 69 -14.87 1.32 -10.73
N SER A 70 -14.85 0.55 -9.64
CA SER A 70 -16.01 0.36 -8.74
C SER A 70 -16.41 1.65 -8.03
N LEU A 71 -15.42 2.48 -7.68
CA LEU A 71 -15.66 3.79 -7.11
C LEU A 71 -16.29 4.73 -8.15
N ALA A 72 -15.73 4.79 -9.36
CA ALA A 72 -16.22 5.63 -10.46
C ALA A 72 -17.61 5.22 -10.96
N SER A 73 -17.92 3.91 -10.98
CA SER A 73 -19.22 3.40 -11.43
C SER A 73 -20.36 3.71 -10.45
N ASN A 74 -20.06 4.16 -9.23
CA ASN A 74 -21.07 4.46 -8.22
C ASN A 74 -20.92 5.91 -7.74
N GLY A 75 -21.73 6.81 -8.30
CA GLY A 75 -21.69 8.24 -7.97
C GLY A 75 -21.85 8.55 -6.48
N ALA A 76 -22.62 7.75 -5.73
CA ALA A 76 -22.76 7.94 -4.28
C ALA A 76 -21.47 7.56 -3.52
N LYS A 77 -20.80 6.47 -3.90
CA LYS A 77 -19.51 6.08 -3.33
C LYS A 77 -18.42 7.07 -3.71
N LEU A 78 -18.36 7.48 -4.98
CA LEU A 78 -17.42 8.48 -5.49
C LEU A 78 -17.55 9.79 -4.72
N LYS A 79 -18.76 10.29 -4.52
CA LYS A 79 -19.01 11.53 -3.76
C LYS A 79 -18.49 11.41 -2.33
N LYS A 80 -18.75 10.29 -1.64
CA LYS A 80 -18.24 10.06 -0.27
C LYS A 80 -16.71 10.03 -0.24
N ALA A 81 -16.08 9.33 -1.17
CA ALA A 81 -14.62 9.28 -1.27
C ALA A 81 -14.01 10.65 -1.58
N LEU A 82 -14.61 11.41 -2.50
CA LEU A 82 -14.19 12.78 -2.81
C LEU A 82 -14.34 13.70 -1.60
N ILE A 83 -15.44 13.59 -0.83
CA ILE A 83 -15.61 14.36 0.40
C ILE A 83 -14.53 14.00 1.41
N SER A 84 -14.19 12.72 1.61
CA SER A 84 -13.12 12.33 2.53
C SER A 84 -11.74 12.82 2.08
N VAL A 85 -11.44 12.74 0.77
CA VAL A 85 -10.18 13.24 0.22
C VAL A 85 -10.10 14.76 0.33
N ALA A 86 -11.18 15.47 0.02
CA ALA A 86 -11.26 16.92 0.15
C ALA A 86 -11.13 17.38 1.60
N ALA A 87 -11.77 16.69 2.55
CA ALA A 87 -11.64 16.98 3.97
C ALA A 87 -10.20 16.78 4.47
N PHE A 88 -9.55 15.68 4.07
CA PHE A 88 -8.14 15.44 4.39
C PHE A 88 -7.24 16.52 3.77
N ALA A 89 -7.42 16.83 2.49
CA ALA A 89 -6.66 17.87 1.80
C ALA A 89 -6.84 19.26 2.46
N LEU A 90 -8.04 19.56 2.95
CA LEU A 90 -8.32 20.81 3.67
C LEU A 90 -7.54 20.88 4.99
N VAL A 91 -7.45 19.77 5.74
CA VAL A 91 -6.62 19.71 6.97
C VAL A 91 -5.14 19.89 6.64
N VAL A 92 -4.66 19.26 5.56
CA VAL A 92 -3.27 19.44 5.09
C VAL A 92 -3.00 20.88 4.69
N LEU A 93 -3.92 21.53 3.96
CA LEU A 93 -3.80 22.93 3.55
C LEU A 93 -3.76 23.88 4.75
N ILE A 94 -4.65 23.71 5.72
CA ILE A 94 -4.63 24.48 6.97
C ILE A 94 -3.29 24.27 7.69
N SER A 95 -2.84 23.01 7.79
CA SER A 95 -1.56 22.68 8.42
C SER A 95 -0.37 23.32 7.70
N PHE A 96 -0.41 23.40 6.37
CA PHE A 96 0.65 23.98 5.54
C PHE A 96 0.68 25.51 5.60
N LEU A 97 -0.49 26.14 5.67
CA LEU A 97 -0.63 27.59 5.86
C LEU A 97 -0.10 28.03 7.23
N PHE A 98 -0.39 27.25 8.27
CA PHE A 98 0.11 27.53 9.61
C PHE A 98 1.57 27.13 9.81
N SER A 99 2.09 26.18 9.03
CA SER A 99 3.49 25.73 9.14
C SER A 99 4.43 26.79 8.57
N GLU A 100 5.30 27.33 9.45
CA GLU A 100 6.39 28.22 9.08
C GLU A 100 7.64 27.40 8.76
N GLY A 101 8.33 27.76 7.68
CA GLY A 101 9.60 27.13 7.29
C GLY A 101 10.76 27.88 7.90
N VAL A 102 11.18 27.50 9.10
CA VAL A 102 12.42 28.00 9.70
C VAL A 102 13.51 26.97 9.43
N GLU A 103 14.69 27.43 8.99
CA GLU A 103 15.86 26.57 8.85
C GLU A 103 16.17 25.94 10.22
N THR A 104 16.12 24.62 10.29
CA THR A 104 16.32 23.89 11.53
C THR A 104 17.61 23.09 11.42
N PRO A 105 18.57 23.27 12.35
CA PRO A 105 19.77 22.46 12.36
C PRO A 105 19.41 21.01 12.69
N MET A 106 19.83 20.06 11.85
CA MET A 106 19.71 18.62 12.13
C MET A 106 20.79 18.16 13.10
N LYS A 107 20.56 17.00 13.73
CA LYS A 107 21.52 16.36 14.67
C LYS A 107 22.84 15.96 14.00
N ASP A 108 22.86 15.92 12.67
CA ASP A 108 24.02 15.55 11.84
C ASP A 108 24.84 16.77 11.38
N GLY A 109 24.52 17.99 11.84
CA GLY A 109 25.25 19.21 11.51
C GLY A 109 24.83 19.90 10.20
N GLU A 110 23.99 19.25 9.39
CA GLU A 110 23.38 19.86 8.19
C GLU A 110 22.10 20.65 8.53
N MET A 111 21.86 21.75 7.82
CA MET A 111 20.64 22.56 7.98
C MET A 111 19.52 21.99 7.10
N LEU A 112 18.34 21.73 7.67
CA LEU A 112 17.15 21.49 6.85
C LEU A 112 16.77 22.80 6.16
N SER A 113 16.72 22.76 4.83
CA SER A 113 16.14 23.84 4.03
C SER A 113 14.78 24.24 4.61
N ALA A 114 14.50 25.54 4.64
CA ALA A 114 13.21 26.10 5.07
C ALA A 114 12.00 25.39 4.43
N SER A 115 12.14 24.90 3.18
CA SER A 115 11.12 24.13 2.49
C SER A 115 10.88 22.74 3.10
N GLY A 116 11.94 21.97 3.38
CA GLY A 116 11.85 20.65 3.99
C GLY A 116 11.32 20.72 5.43
N SER A 117 11.81 21.68 6.20
CA SER A 117 11.32 21.98 7.56
C SER A 117 9.82 22.28 7.56
N ARG A 118 9.34 23.06 6.59
CA ARG A 118 7.91 23.39 6.45
C ARG A 118 7.04 22.19 6.12
N TRP A 119 7.49 21.28 5.25
CA TRP A 119 6.77 20.05 4.91
C TRP A 119 6.69 19.08 6.10
N VAL A 120 7.78 18.91 6.84
CA VAL A 120 7.80 18.10 8.07
C VAL A 120 6.85 18.70 9.11
N GLY A 121 6.92 20.02 9.34
CA GLY A 121 6.01 20.73 10.24
C GLY A 121 4.53 20.62 9.82
N THR A 122 4.26 20.66 8.51
CA THR A 122 2.92 20.44 7.95
C THR A 122 2.41 19.03 8.24
N GLY A 123 3.26 18.01 8.03
CA GLY A 123 2.91 16.61 8.32
C GLY A 123 2.61 16.39 9.80
N LEU A 124 3.44 16.94 10.69
CA LEU A 124 3.27 16.84 12.14
C LEU A 124 1.97 17.50 12.59
N ARG A 125 1.68 18.72 12.12
CA ARG A 125 0.45 19.46 12.45
C ARG A 125 -0.79 18.77 11.90
N THR A 126 -0.73 18.26 10.67
CA THR A 126 -1.81 17.44 10.08
C THR A 126 -2.10 16.23 10.96
N PHE A 127 -1.05 15.53 11.40
CA PHE A 127 -1.18 14.37 12.27
C PHE A 127 -1.85 14.73 13.60
N TYR A 128 -1.39 15.79 14.29
CA TYR A 128 -1.98 16.20 15.57
C TYR A 128 -3.45 16.61 15.44
N ILE A 129 -3.81 17.36 14.39
CA ILE A 129 -5.21 17.75 14.14
C ILE A 129 -6.08 16.50 13.95
N LEU A 130 -5.64 15.57 13.08
CA LEU A 130 -6.37 14.34 12.82
C LEU A 130 -6.43 13.43 14.05
N ALA A 131 -5.38 13.37 14.86
CA ALA A 131 -5.36 12.59 16.10
C ALA A 131 -6.38 13.10 17.11
N VAL A 132 -6.47 14.43 17.31
CA VAL A 132 -7.48 15.03 18.20
C VAL A 132 -8.90 14.77 17.68
N VAL A 133 -9.12 14.91 16.38
CA VAL A 133 -10.42 14.60 15.76
C VAL A 133 -10.78 13.12 15.91
N ALA A 134 -9.82 12.21 15.72
CA ALA A 134 -10.02 10.77 15.89
C ALA A 134 -10.39 10.41 17.33
N ILE A 135 -9.64 10.91 18.32
CA ILE A 135 -9.95 10.68 19.74
C ILE A 135 -11.33 11.24 20.08
N GLY A 136 -11.63 12.47 19.67
CA GLY A 136 -12.92 13.11 19.93
C GLY A 136 -14.10 12.34 19.34
N THR A 137 -13.97 11.86 18.11
CA THR A 137 -15.02 11.06 17.45
C THR A 137 -15.19 9.68 18.09
N MET A 138 -14.11 9.03 18.54
CA MET A 138 -14.17 7.76 19.28
C MET A 138 -14.86 7.93 20.63
N VAL A 139 -14.51 8.97 21.40
CA VAL A 139 -15.16 9.27 22.69
C VAL A 139 -16.64 9.58 22.49
N PHE A 140 -16.99 10.43 21.52
CA PHE A 140 -18.38 10.76 21.23
C PHE A 140 -19.19 9.53 20.79
N SER A 141 -18.64 8.71 19.90
CA SER A 141 -19.27 7.47 19.46
C SER A 141 -19.42 6.46 20.59
N GLY A 142 -18.42 6.38 21.49
CA GLY A 142 -18.46 5.53 22.68
C GLY A 142 -19.57 5.95 23.64
N VAL A 143 -19.58 7.22 24.04
CA VAL A 143 -20.57 7.79 24.96
C VAL A 143 -21.99 7.64 24.40
N LYS A 144 -22.20 7.99 23.13
CA LYS A 144 -23.52 7.87 22.48
C LYS A 144 -24.06 6.44 22.47
N ARG A 145 -23.18 5.44 22.45
CA ARG A 145 -23.57 4.02 22.48
C ARG A 145 -23.97 3.53 23.87
N PHE A 146 -23.53 4.19 24.94
CA PHE A 146 -23.96 3.88 26.31
C PHE A 146 -25.26 4.59 26.72
N PHE A 147 -25.57 5.73 26.11
CA PHE A 147 -26.79 6.50 26.38
C PHE A 147 -27.99 6.09 25.50
N LYS A 148 -27.83 5.09 24.62
CA LYS A 148 -28.90 4.52 23.80
C LYS A 148 -29.08 3.05 24.14
#